data_AF-A0A7Z0TG22-F1
#
_entry.id   AF-A0A7Z0TG22-F1
#
_cell.length_a   1.000
_cell.length_b   1.000
_cell.length_c   1.000
_cell.angle_alpha   90.00
_cell.angle_beta   90.00
_cell.angle_gamma   90.00
#
_symmetry.space_group_name_H-M   'P 1'
#
loop_
_entity.id
_entity.type
_entity.pdbx_description
1 polymer ?
#
loop_
_entity_poly.entity_id
_entity_poly.type
_entity_poly.pdbx_seq_one_letter_code
_entity_poly.pdbx_strand_id
1 'polypeptide(L)'
;MSRHVAIVTDSTAYLPPRTTARHGITSVPLTVVLGDRALEEGTEISARSLAESLRRKLPVTTSRPGPEVFAETYRRIAETGVSAIVSLHLSAEFSGTYDAAVLAARQAPVPVRVVDTGMVAMALGFCALAAAET
;
A
#
# COMPACT_ATOMS: atom_id res chain seq x y z
N MET A 1 7.83 18.32 13.79
CA MET A 1 8.40 17.07 14.33
C MET A 1 9.21 16.45 13.20
N SER A 2 10.49 16.15 13.43
CA SER A 2 11.36 15.60 12.40
C SER A 2 10.81 14.26 11.96
N ARG A 3 10.34 14.15 10.70
CA ARG A 3 9.88 12.89 10.11
C ARG A 3 11.09 11.99 9.85
N HIS A 4 11.66 11.46 10.93
CA HIS A 4 12.72 10.45 10.87
C HIS A 4 12.20 9.11 10.36
N VAL A 5 10.89 8.88 10.43
CA VAL A 5 10.24 7.64 10.01
C VAL A 5 9.15 7.95 8.99
N ALA A 6 9.19 7.28 7.84
CA ALA A 6 8.12 7.34 6.84
C ALA A 6 7.11 6.20 7.05
N ILE A 7 5.85 6.46 6.71
CA ILE A 7 4.77 5.47 6.79
C ILE A 7 4.39 5.04 5.37
N VAL A 8 4.43 3.73 5.14
CA VAL A 8 3.99 3.10 3.91
C VAL A 8 2.81 2.19 4.21
N THR A 9 1.83 2.17 3.32
CA THR A 9 0.72 1.20 3.30
C THR A 9 0.47 0.74 1.87
N ASP A 10 -0.51 -0.14 1.66
CA ASP A 10 -1.04 -0.47 0.34
C ASP A 10 -2.45 0.12 0.08
N SER A 11 -2.90 0.07 -1.18
CA SER A 11 -4.17 0.67 -1.63
C SER A 11 -5.40 0.14 -0.91
N THR A 12 -5.33 -1.07 -0.34
CA THR A 12 -6.46 -1.66 0.38
C THR A 12 -6.73 -0.99 1.72
N ALA A 13 -5.88 -0.06 2.17
CA ALA A 13 -6.16 0.81 3.31
C ALA A 13 -7.34 1.78 3.04
N TYR A 14 -7.71 2.00 1.77
CA TYR A 14 -8.76 2.93 1.32
C TYR A 14 -8.65 4.34 1.90
N LEU A 15 -7.43 4.79 2.20
CA LEU A 15 -7.19 6.16 2.64
C LEU A 15 -7.44 7.14 1.49
N PRO A 16 -8.24 8.21 1.70
CA PRO A 16 -8.42 9.23 0.69
C PRO A 16 -7.10 9.92 0.32
N PRO A 17 -6.87 10.31 -0.95
CA PRO A 17 -5.62 10.95 -1.38
C PRO A 17 -5.24 12.22 -0.60
N ARG A 18 -6.25 13.00 -0.18
CA ARG A 18 -6.02 14.18 0.67
C ARG A 18 -5.50 13.80 2.06
N THR A 19 -5.94 12.66 2.57
CA THR A 19 -5.51 12.14 3.87
C THR A 19 -4.09 11.61 3.80
N THR A 20 -3.74 10.81 2.79
CA THR A 20 -2.36 10.34 2.60
C THR A 20 -1.39 11.50 2.41
N ALA A 21 -1.73 12.50 1.60
CA ALA A 21 -0.92 13.70 1.41
C ALA A 21 -0.71 14.50 2.70
N ARG A 22 -1.77 14.76 3.46
CA ARG A 22 -1.70 15.50 4.74
C ARG A 22 -0.80 14.78 5.76
N HIS A 23 -0.93 13.47 5.86
CA HIS A 23 -0.18 12.65 6.81
C HIS A 23 1.15 12.11 6.25
N GLY A 24 1.54 12.47 5.03
CA GLY A 24 2.76 12.00 4.39
C GLY A 24 2.87 10.47 4.31
N ILE A 25 1.73 9.80 4.15
CA ILE A 25 1.65 8.34 4.02
C ILE A 25 1.81 7.99 2.53
N THR A 26 2.72 7.09 2.21
CA THR A 26 2.85 6.54 0.86
C THR A 26 1.99 5.28 0.72
N SER A 27 1.13 5.23 -0.28
CA SER A 27 0.31 4.04 -0.58
C SER A 27 0.84 3.34 -1.82
N VAL A 28 1.13 2.04 -1.73
CA VAL A 28 1.53 1.19 -2.85
C VAL A 28 0.29 0.55 -3.49
N PRO A 29 0.02 0.76 -4.79
CA PRO A 29 -1.18 0.23 -5.42
C PRO A 29 -1.12 -1.29 -5.62
N LEU A 30 -2.22 -1.97 -5.30
CA LEU A 30 -2.50 -3.31 -5.83
C LEU A 30 -2.98 -3.21 -7.28
N THR A 31 -3.01 -4.34 -7.97
CA THR A 31 -3.54 -4.43 -9.33
C THR A 31 -4.91 -5.07 -9.32
N VAL A 32 -5.86 -4.43 -10.00
CA VAL A 32 -7.15 -5.01 -10.39
C VAL A 32 -7.06 -5.43 -11.84
N VAL A 33 -7.46 -6.67 -12.14
CA VAL A 33 -7.54 -7.18 -13.50
C VAL A 33 -9.00 -7.27 -13.91
N LEU A 34 -9.40 -6.42 -14.87
CA LEU A 34 -10.72 -6.42 -15.49
C LEU A 34 -10.63 -7.04 -16.89
N GLY A 35 -11.04 -8.30 -17.02
CA GLY A 35 -10.83 -9.05 -18.26
C GLY A 35 -9.34 -9.20 -18.57
N ASP A 36 -8.87 -8.52 -19.61
CA ASP A 36 -7.48 -8.49 -20.08
C ASP A 36 -6.70 -7.23 -19.62
N ARG A 37 -7.36 -6.32 -18.89
CA ARG A 37 -6.77 -5.04 -18.46
C ARG A 37 -6.32 -5.10 -17.01
N ALA A 38 -5.02 -5.01 -16.78
CA ALA A 38 -4.44 -4.74 -15.47
C ALA A 38 -4.46 -3.23 -15.19
N LEU A 39 -5.01 -2.84 -14.05
CA LEU A 39 -5.18 -1.44 -13.63
C LEU A 39 -4.72 -1.30 -12.18
N GLU A 40 -3.97 -0.26 -11.87
CA GLU A 40 -3.61 0.09 -10.50
C GLU A 40 -4.83 0.59 -9.70
N GLU A 41 -5.07 -0.05 -8.55
CA GLU A 41 -6.15 0.30 -7.64
C GLU A 41 -5.90 1.66 -7.00
N GLY A 42 -6.91 2.54 -7.08
CA GLY A 42 -6.87 3.87 -6.48
C GLY A 42 -6.23 4.96 -7.35
N THR A 43 -5.49 4.58 -8.40
CA THR A 43 -4.89 5.51 -9.37
C THR A 43 -5.55 5.40 -10.75
N GLU A 44 -5.59 4.20 -11.33
CA GLU A 44 -6.19 3.96 -12.66
C GLU A 44 -7.65 3.49 -12.57
N ILE A 45 -8.00 2.78 -11.50
CA ILE A 45 -9.37 2.36 -11.22
C ILE A 45 -9.82 2.77 -9.82
N SER A 46 -10.97 3.44 -9.76
CA SER A 46 -11.61 3.78 -8.49
C SER A 46 -12.48 2.63 -7.97
N ALA A 47 -12.67 2.55 -6.64
CA ALA A 47 -13.59 1.61 -6.03
C ALA A 47 -15.02 1.70 -6.61
N ARG A 48 -15.46 2.90 -7.01
CA ARG A 48 -16.74 3.10 -7.69
C ARG A 48 -16.78 2.40 -9.05
N SER A 49 -15.77 2.61 -9.89
CA SER A 49 -15.66 1.99 -11.22
C SER A 49 -15.53 0.47 -11.13
N LEU A 50 -14.77 -0.02 -10.14
CA LEU A 50 -14.68 -1.44 -9.83
C LEU A 50 -16.05 -2.03 -9.46
N ALA A 51 -16.79 -1.35 -8.56
CA ALA A 51 -18.13 -1.78 -8.18
C ALA A 51 -19.12 -1.77 -9.36
N GLU A 52 -19.00 -0.81 -10.29
CA GLU A 52 -19.78 -0.80 -11.54
C GLU A 52 -19.45 -1.99 -12.44
N SER A 53 -18.16 -2.31 -12.57
CA SER A 53 -17.68 -3.47 -13.34
C SER A 53 -18.21 -4.78 -12.79
N LEU A 54 -18.20 -4.94 -11.45
CA LEU A 54 -18.77 -6.08 -10.75
C LEU A 54 -20.30 -6.18 -10.93
N ARG A 55 -21.03 -5.05 -10.86
CA ARG A 55 -22.48 -5.03 -11.14
C ARG A 55 -22.81 -5.48 -12.56
N ARG A 56 -21.94 -5.17 -13.52
CA ARG A 56 -22.03 -5.62 -14.90
C ARG A 56 -21.54 -7.06 -15.11
N LYS A 57 -21.17 -7.77 -14.03
CA LYS A 57 -20.64 -9.14 -14.04
C LYS A 57 -19.42 -9.32 -14.94
N LEU A 58 -18.61 -8.27 -15.09
CA LEU A 58 -17.33 -8.41 -15.77
C LEU A 58 -16.42 -9.32 -14.92
N PRO A 59 -15.59 -10.17 -15.54
CA PRO A 59 -14.59 -10.95 -14.82
C PRO A 59 -13.59 -10.01 -14.15
N VAL A 60 -13.45 -10.13 -12.84
CA VAL A 60 -12.57 -9.32 -12.01
C VAL A 60 -11.71 -10.24 -11.17
N THR A 61 -10.40 -10.04 -11.24
CA THR A 61 -9.45 -10.63 -10.29
C THR A 61 -8.52 -9.54 -9.75
N THR A 62 -7.70 -9.89 -8.78
CA THR A 62 -6.72 -8.98 -8.18
C THR A 62 -5.35 -9.63 -8.14
N SER A 63 -4.32 -8.79 -8.11
CA SER A 63 -2.95 -9.20 -7.84
C SER A 63 -2.34 -8.27 -6.80
N ARG A 64 -1.53 -8.87 -5.93
CA ARG A 64 -0.63 -8.14 -5.03
C ARG A 64 0.42 -7.33 -5.80
N PRO A 65 1.01 -6.29 -5.21
CA PRO A 65 2.16 -5.62 -5.79
C PRO A 65 3.37 -6.58 -5.78
N GLY A 66 4.19 -6.51 -6.81
CA GLY A 66 5.46 -7.25 -6.84
C GLY A 66 6.47 -6.69 -5.83
N PRO A 67 7.41 -7.50 -5.31
CA PRO A 67 8.48 -7.05 -4.43
C PRO A 67 9.28 -5.86 -5.00
N GLU A 68 9.47 -5.81 -6.31
CA GLU A 68 10.17 -4.74 -7.03
C GLU A 68 9.48 -3.37 -6.88
N VAL A 69 8.14 -3.35 -6.82
CA VAL A 69 7.36 -2.11 -6.63
C VAL A 69 7.59 -1.55 -5.22
N PHE A 70 7.63 -2.43 -4.23
CA PHE A 70 7.99 -2.06 -2.86
C PHE A 70 9.44 -1.60 -2.76
N ALA A 71 10.38 -2.29 -3.39
CA ALA A 71 11.80 -1.95 -3.35
C ALA A 71 12.06 -0.57 -3.97
N GLU A 72 11.43 -0.26 -5.10
CA GLU A 72 11.45 1.07 -5.70
C GLU A 72 10.86 2.12 -4.76
N THR A 73 9.71 1.83 -4.15
CA THR A 73 9.06 2.73 -3.20
C THR A 73 9.96 3.05 -2.01
N TYR A 74 10.58 2.03 -1.41
CA TYR A 74 11.48 2.21 -0.26
C TYR A 74 12.74 2.99 -0.64
N ARG A 75 13.31 2.77 -1.84
CA ARG A 75 14.45 3.57 -2.33
C ARG A 75 14.11 5.04 -2.48
N ARG A 76 13.02 5.37 -3.17
CA ARG A 76 12.57 6.76 -3.34
C ARG A 76 12.30 7.46 -2.02
N ILE A 77 11.71 6.75 -1.06
CA ILE A 77 11.47 7.30 0.28
C ILE A 77 12.80 7.54 1.02
N ALA A 78 13.76 6.60 0.95
CA ALA A 78 15.07 6.76 1.56
C ALA A 78 15.83 7.98 1.02
N GLU A 79 15.71 8.26 -0.28
CA GLU A 79 16.31 9.43 -0.94
C GLU A 79 15.79 10.77 -0.39
N THR A 80 14.62 10.80 0.26
CA THR A 80 14.12 12.01 0.92
C THR A 80 14.78 12.29 2.27
N GLY A 81 15.74 11.46 2.69
CA GLY A 81 16.52 11.65 3.92
C GLY A 81 15.86 11.11 5.19
N VAL A 82 14.85 10.25 5.08
CA VAL A 82 14.30 9.56 6.27
C VAL A 82 15.28 8.53 6.81
N SER A 83 15.24 8.27 8.12
CA SER A 83 16.13 7.29 8.76
C SER A 83 15.54 5.88 8.86
N ALA A 84 14.22 5.72 8.71
CA ALA A 84 13.55 4.43 8.73
C ALA A 84 12.17 4.48 8.05
N ILE A 85 11.59 3.31 7.79
CA ILE A 85 10.25 3.15 7.22
C ILE A 85 9.46 2.15 8.07
N VAL A 86 8.20 2.46 8.36
CA VAL A 86 7.21 1.49 8.86
C VAL A 86 6.22 1.22 7.73
N SER A 87 6.11 -0.04 7.31
CA SER A 87 5.29 -0.47 6.17
C SER A 87 4.17 -1.39 6.65
N LEU A 88 2.95 -0.86 6.77
CA LEU A 88 1.78 -1.56 7.29
C LEU A 88 0.94 -2.11 6.15
N HIS A 89 0.64 -3.41 6.16
CA HIS A 89 -0.09 -4.04 5.05
C HIS A 89 -1.30 -4.83 5.50
N LEU A 90 -2.18 -5.09 4.53
CA LEU A 90 -3.32 -5.98 4.75
C LEU A 90 -2.87 -7.36 5.23
N SER A 91 -3.81 -8.04 5.90
CA SER A 91 -3.60 -9.38 6.47
C SER A 91 -2.86 -10.33 5.52
N ALA A 92 -1.79 -10.94 6.00
CA ALA A 92 -1.05 -11.96 5.27
C ALA A 92 -1.92 -13.20 4.97
N GLU A 93 -3.01 -13.41 5.71
CA GLU A 93 -3.98 -14.48 5.45
C GLU A 93 -4.82 -14.23 4.18
N PHE A 94 -4.94 -12.98 3.72
CA PHE A 94 -5.71 -12.62 2.52
C PHE A 94 -4.83 -12.44 1.29
N SER A 95 -3.60 -11.96 1.46
CA SER A 95 -2.71 -11.63 0.36
C SER A 95 -1.26 -11.71 0.79
N GLY A 96 -0.39 -12.21 -0.09
CA GLY A 96 1.05 -12.14 0.14
C GLY A 96 1.66 -10.78 -0.21
N THR A 97 0.90 -9.68 -0.10
CA THR A 97 1.43 -8.30 -0.15
C THR A 97 2.42 -8.07 0.98
N TYR A 98 2.11 -8.56 2.19
CA TYR A 98 3.03 -8.55 3.32
C TYR A 98 4.37 -9.21 2.97
N ASP A 99 4.34 -10.42 2.40
CA ASP A 99 5.56 -11.14 2.02
C ASP A 99 6.38 -10.40 0.96
N ALA A 100 5.71 -9.79 -0.02
CA ALA A 100 6.36 -8.98 -1.05
C ALA A 100 7.09 -7.77 -0.44
N ALA A 101 6.43 -7.07 0.48
CA ALA A 101 7.03 -5.98 1.25
C ALA A 101 8.21 -6.45 2.11
N VAL A 102 8.10 -7.61 2.79
CA VAL A 102 9.20 -8.22 3.56
C VAL A 102 10.40 -8.53 2.67
N LEU A 103 10.18 -9.07 1.48
CA LEU A 103 11.27 -9.38 0.55
C LEU A 103 11.98 -8.10 0.10
N ALA A 104 11.22 -7.06 -0.25
CA ALA A 104 11.75 -5.75 -0.63
C ALA A 104 12.52 -5.06 0.50
N ALA A 105 12.02 -5.16 1.74
CA ALA A 105 12.63 -4.57 2.92
C ALA A 105 14.08 -5.04 3.17
N ARG A 106 14.43 -6.27 2.76
CA ARG A 106 15.80 -6.82 2.90
C ARG A 106 16.85 -6.06 2.07
N GLN A 107 16.42 -5.34 1.04
CA GLN A 107 17.29 -4.62 0.11
C GLN A 107 17.10 -3.09 0.24
N ALA A 108 16.31 -2.63 1.21
CA ALA A 108 16.03 -1.22 1.38
C ALA A 108 17.29 -0.46 1.87
N PRO A 109 17.53 0.79 1.41
CA PRO A 109 18.68 1.58 1.84
C PRO A 109 18.62 2.03 3.31
N VAL A 110 17.43 2.00 3.90
CA VAL A 110 17.16 2.34 5.30
C VAL A 110 16.38 1.19 5.96
N PRO A 111 16.45 1.04 7.30
CA PRO A 111 15.65 0.03 7.99
C PRO A 111 14.16 0.15 7.68
N VAL A 112 13.55 -0.95 7.21
CA VAL A 112 12.11 -1.06 6.97
C VAL A 112 11.53 -2.08 7.95
N ARG A 113 10.59 -1.65 8.80
CA ARG A 113 9.77 -2.56 9.61
C ARG A 113 8.46 -2.81 8.88
N VAL A 114 8.32 -3.99 8.30
CA VAL A 114 7.06 -4.43 7.69
C VAL A 114 6.16 -5.03 8.75
N VAL A 115 4.90 -4.60 8.81
CA VAL A 115 3.91 -5.01 9.80
C VAL A 115 2.74 -5.67 9.07
N ASP A 116 2.50 -6.94 9.38
CA ASP A 116 1.20 -7.56 9.10
C ASP A 116 0.22 -7.01 10.12
N THR A 117 -0.80 -6.30 9.65
CA THR A 117 -1.80 -5.70 10.54
C THR A 117 -2.89 -6.68 10.96
N GLY A 118 -3.06 -7.80 10.24
CA GLY A 118 -4.24 -8.65 10.37
C GLY A 118 -5.55 -7.97 9.94
N MET A 119 -5.47 -6.78 9.32
CA MET A 119 -6.62 -5.95 8.96
C MET A 119 -6.71 -5.72 7.44
N VAL A 120 -7.80 -5.11 6.98
CA VAL A 120 -7.99 -4.64 5.60
C VAL A 120 -8.94 -3.44 5.61
N ALA A 121 -9.07 -2.73 4.50
CA ALA A 121 -9.93 -1.55 4.38
C ALA A 121 -9.54 -0.47 5.40
N MET A 122 -10.51 0.31 5.86
CA MET A 122 -10.25 1.39 6.81
C MET A 122 -9.73 0.90 8.17
N ALA A 123 -9.85 -0.39 8.52
CA ALA A 123 -9.18 -0.91 9.71
C ALA A 123 -7.65 -0.85 9.56
N LEU A 124 -7.11 -1.24 8.39
CA LEU A 124 -5.71 -1.00 8.02
C LEU A 124 -5.42 0.51 7.92
N GLY A 125 -6.33 1.28 7.32
CA GLY A 125 -6.20 2.74 7.22
C GLY A 125 -6.03 3.43 8.58
N PHE A 126 -6.77 3.02 9.61
CA PHE A 126 -6.64 3.55 10.97
C PHE A 126 -5.29 3.20 11.60
N CYS A 127 -4.76 2.00 11.35
CA CYS A 127 -3.40 1.66 11.79
C CYS A 127 -2.35 2.59 11.15
N ALA A 128 -2.46 2.86 9.85
CA ALA A 128 -1.54 3.74 9.14
C ALA A 128 -1.66 5.21 9.61
N LEU A 129 -2.88 5.68 9.89
CA LEU A 129 -3.12 7.01 10.46
C LEU A 129 -2.52 7.16 11.86
N ALA A 130 -2.78 6.20 12.74
CA ALA A 130 -2.23 6.20 14.10
C ALA A 130 -0.70 6.20 14.08
N ALA A 131 -0.08 5.44 13.17
CA ALA A 131 1.37 5.43 12.99
C ALA A 131 1.94 6.75 12.44
N ALA A 132 1.14 7.54 11.73
CA ALA A 132 1.57 8.81 11.14
C ALA A 132 1.36 10.04 12.07
N GLU A 133 0.66 9.86 13.19
CA GLU A 133 0.33 10.92 14.16
C GLU A 133 1.29 10.98 15.36
N THR A 134 2.23 10.04 15.47
CA THR A 134 3.29 10.01 16.50
C THR A 134 4.49 10.87 16.12
#